data_AF-A0A4Y2D9V2-F1
#
_entry.id   AF-A0A4Y2D9V2-F1
#
_cell.length_a   1.000
_cell.length_b   1.000
_cell.length_c   1.000
_cell.angle_alpha   90.00
_cell.angle_beta   90.00
_cell.angle_gamma   90.00
#
_symmetry.space_group_name_H-M   'P 1'
#
loop_
_entity.id
_entity.type
_entity.pdbx_description
1 polymer ?
#
loop_
_entity_poly.entity_id
_entity_poly.type
_entity_poly.pdbx_seq_one_letter_code
_entity_poly.pdbx_strand_id
1 'polypeptide(L)'
;MFIMEHRGTLIRTIRRKLKGMEPNSCRPTRKPFVSAINREKRLQFAKQHKDWTAEQWGNVMWSDDSRFSLFQNDGRTKIRREPLEETDPSCILDMCRPMEAVL
;
A
#
# COMPACT_ATOMS: atom_id res chain seq x y z
N MET A 1 -31.71 -8.21 -25.01
CA MET A 1 -32.70 -8.63 -23.99
C MET A 1 -32.44 -10.09 -23.68
N PHE A 2 -31.60 -10.39 -22.69
CA PHE A 2 -31.24 -11.78 -22.36
C PHE A 2 -32.34 -12.39 -21.49
N ILE A 3 -33.21 -13.17 -22.12
CA ILE A 3 -34.21 -13.98 -21.43
C ILE A 3 -33.48 -15.21 -20.87
N MET A 4 -33.22 -15.21 -19.56
CA MET A 4 -32.75 -16.40 -18.86
C MET A 4 -33.96 -17.09 -18.22
N GLU A 5 -34.32 -18.26 -18.73
CA GLU A 5 -35.23 -19.19 -18.06
C GLU A 5 -34.76 -19.42 -16.61
N HIS A 6 -35.49 -18.88 -15.63
CA HIS A 6 -35.20 -19.12 -14.22
C HIS A 6 -35.78 -20.47 -13.76
N ARG A 7 -35.14 -21.57 -14.16
CA ARG A 7 -35.30 -22.84 -13.43
C ARG A 7 -34.59 -22.71 -12.08
N GLY A 8 -35.37 -22.54 -11.01
CA GLY A 8 -35.06 -22.98 -9.65
C GLY A 8 -33.80 -22.47 -8.95
N THR A 9 -33.13 -21.42 -9.42
CA THR A 9 -31.92 -20.93 -8.74
C THR A 9 -32.29 -19.80 -7.79
N LEU A 10 -32.24 -20.07 -6.47
CA LEU A 10 -32.47 -19.05 -5.46
C LEU A 10 -31.47 -17.90 -5.63
N ILE A 11 -31.94 -16.65 -5.64
CA ILE A 11 -31.12 -15.42 -5.70
C ILE A 11 -29.96 -15.46 -4.71
N ARG A 12 -30.16 -16.12 -3.56
CA ARG A 12 -29.14 -16.35 -2.53
C ARG A 12 -27.95 -17.18 -3.03
N THR A 13 -28.18 -18.20 -3.84
CA THR A 13 -27.15 -19.05 -4.44
C THR A 13 -26.34 -18.27 -5.47
N ILE A 14 -27.00 -17.46 -6.30
CA ILE A 14 -26.34 -16.58 -7.26
C ILE A 14 -25.46 -15.57 -6.52
N ARG A 15 -25.99 -14.88 -5.49
CA ARG A 15 -25.22 -13.95 -4.65
C ARG A 15 -24.01 -14.61 -3.98
N ARG A 16 -24.14 -15.83 -3.47
CA ARG A 16 -23.02 -16.57 -2.85
C ARG A 16 -21.94 -16.94 -3.87
N LYS A 17 -22.34 -17.43 -5.05
CA LYS A 17 -21.39 -17.74 -6.13
C LYS A 17 -20.66 -16.48 -6.61
N LEU A 18 -21.38 -15.39 -6.85
CA LEU A 18 -20.78 -14.11 -7.22
C LEU A 18 -19.84 -13.59 -6.14
N LYS A 19 -20.26 -13.60 -4.87
CA LYS A 19 -19.39 -13.18 -3.75
C LYS A 19 -18.14 -14.05 -3.59
N GLY A 20 -18.20 -15.33 -3.97
CA GLY A 20 -17.02 -16.21 -3.98
C GLY A 20 -16.09 -15.99 -5.16
N MET A 21 -16.55 -15.30 -6.21
CA MET A 21 -15.76 -14.94 -7.40
C MET A 21 -15.28 -13.48 -7.37
N GLU A 22 -15.80 -12.65 -6.46
CA GLU A 22 -15.43 -11.24 -6.33
C GLU A 22 -14.26 -11.06 -5.35
N PRO A 23 -13.25 -10.26 -5.72
CA PRO A 23 -12.13 -9.97 -4.84
C PRO A 23 -12.59 -9.27 -3.56
N ASN A 24 -11.94 -9.61 -2.45
CA ASN A 24 -12.30 -9.06 -1.15
C ASN A 24 -12.00 -7.56 -1.05
N SER A 25 -12.87 -6.82 -0.36
CA SER A 25 -12.59 -5.44 0.00
C SER A 25 -11.62 -5.40 1.19
N CYS A 26 -10.41 -4.90 0.93
CA CYS A 26 -9.31 -4.88 1.89
C CYS A 26 -8.76 -3.46 2.07
N ARG A 27 -8.02 -3.25 3.17
CA ARG A 27 -7.21 -2.02 3.33
C ARG A 27 -5.96 -2.15 2.45
N PRO A 28 -5.59 -1.10 1.69
CA PRO A 28 -4.34 -1.10 0.96
C PRO A 28 -3.15 -1.11 1.92
N THR A 29 -2.04 -1.66 1.47
CA THR A 29 -0.79 -1.66 2.23
C THR A 29 -0.16 -0.29 2.10
N ARG A 30 0.09 0.39 3.24
CA ARG A 30 0.62 1.75 3.26
C ARG A 30 2.15 1.72 3.31
N LYS A 31 2.82 1.98 2.19
CA LYS A 31 4.28 1.99 2.08
C LYS A 31 4.73 3.03 1.07
N PRO A 32 5.84 3.74 1.29
CA PRO A 32 6.37 4.66 0.30
C PRO A 32 6.78 3.91 -0.96
N PHE A 33 6.48 4.46 -2.13
CA PHE A 33 7.01 3.91 -3.36
C PHE A 33 8.50 4.22 -3.47
N VAL A 34 9.31 3.17 -3.54
CA VAL A 34 10.77 3.30 -3.70
C VAL A 34 11.13 2.93 -5.12
N SER A 35 11.65 3.90 -5.88
CA SER A 35 12.17 3.68 -7.23
C SER A 35 13.29 2.63 -7.24
N ALA A 36 13.50 1.96 -8.38
CA ALA A 36 14.57 0.97 -8.52
C ALA A 36 15.96 1.54 -8.14
N ILE A 37 16.24 2.79 -8.55
CA ILE A 37 17.47 3.50 -8.23
C ILE A 37 17.62 3.69 -6.71
N ASN A 38 16.54 4.13 -6.04
CA ASN A 38 16.57 4.34 -4.60
C ASN A 38 16.66 3.02 -3.82
N ARG A 39 16.10 1.93 -4.34
CA ARG A 39 16.26 0.59 -3.74
C ARG A 39 17.72 0.17 -3.75
N GLU A 40 18.42 0.34 -4.87
CA GLU A 40 19.84 -0.01 -4.98
C GLU A 40 20.69 0.84 -4.03
N LYS A 41 20.49 2.16 -4.02
CA LYS A 41 21.21 3.06 -3.10
C LYS A 41 21.00 2.68 -1.64
N ARG A 42 19.76 2.36 -1.24
CA ARG A 42 19.44 1.91 0.13
C ARG A 42 20.11 0.58 0.46
N LEU A 43 20.15 -0.35 -0.50
CA LEU A 43 20.82 -1.65 -0.31
C LEU A 43 22.34 -1.47 -0.13
N GLN A 44 22.97 -0.62 -0.95
CA GLN A 44 24.39 -0.31 -0.83
C GLN A 44 24.71 0.35 0.52
N PHE A 45 23.92 1.35 0.92
CA PHE A 45 24.05 1.98 2.23
C PHE A 45 23.95 0.96 3.37
N ALA A 46 22.92 0.09 3.35
CA ALA A 46 22.73 -0.94 4.36
C ALA A 46 23.90 -1.95 4.41
N LYS A 47 24.45 -2.34 3.25
CA LYS A 47 25.63 -3.22 3.19
C LYS A 47 26.87 -2.56 3.77
N GLN A 48 27.12 -1.29 3.44
CA GLN A 48 28.29 -0.55 3.91
C GLN A 48 28.27 -0.33 5.43
N HIS A 49 27.08 -0.19 6.02
CA HIS A 49 26.90 0.14 7.43
C HIS A 49 26.40 -1.04 8.27
N LYS A 50 26.41 -2.27 7.71
CA LYS A 50 25.88 -3.47 8.36
C LYS A 50 26.57 -3.77 9.68
N ASP A 51 27.89 -3.60 9.72
CA ASP A 51 28.74 -3.96 10.86
C ASP A 51 29.16 -2.73 11.68
N TRP A 52 28.47 -1.59 11.51
CA TRP A 52 28.73 -0.40 12.29
C TRP A 52 28.41 -0.59 13.77
N THR A 53 29.29 -0.09 14.64
CA THR A 53 29.11 -0.14 16.09
C THR A 53 28.17 0.97 16.57
N ALA A 54 27.65 0.82 17.79
CA ALA A 54 26.80 1.85 18.40
C ALA A 54 27.50 3.21 18.53
N GLU A 55 28.82 3.22 18.78
CA GLU A 55 29.61 4.45 18.84
C GLU A 55 29.70 5.16 17.49
N GLN A 56 29.87 4.39 16.40
CA GLN A 56 29.87 4.94 15.04
C GLN A 56 28.52 5.56 14.68
N TRP A 57 27.41 4.91 15.06
CA TRP A 57 26.07 5.49 14.90
C TRP A 57 25.86 6.74 15.77
N GLY A 58 26.44 6.79 16.97
CA GLY A 58 26.38 7.93 17.88
C GLY A 58 27.05 9.20 17.33
N ASN A 59 27.98 9.05 16.39
CA ASN A 59 28.64 10.17 15.72
C ASN A 59 27.83 10.73 14.52
N VAL A 60 26.71 10.11 14.16
CA VAL A 60 25.86 10.59 13.05
C VAL A 60 24.86 11.63 13.55
N MET A 61 24.94 12.84 13.02
CA MET A 61 23.94 13.88 13.25
C MET A 61 22.81 13.77 12.23
N TRP A 62 21.61 13.43 12.69
CA TRP A 62 20.42 13.30 11.86
C TRP A 62 19.62 14.61 11.85
N SER A 63 19.09 14.98 10.70
CA SER A 63 18.15 16.09 10.52
C SER A 63 17.00 15.64 9.63
N ASP A 64 15.77 15.97 9.99
CA ASP A 64 14.57 15.72 9.17
C ASP A 64 13.53 16.79 9.48
N ASP A 65 12.70 17.10 8.48
CA ASP A 65 11.59 18.05 8.59
C ASP A 65 10.26 17.30 8.61
N SER A 66 9.50 17.45 9.69
CA SER A 66 8.19 16.82 9.83
C SER A 66 7.04 17.82 9.64
N ARG A 67 5.98 17.37 8.97
CA ARG A 67 4.74 18.14 8.80
C ARG A 67 3.80 17.88 9.97
N PHE A 68 3.38 18.93 10.66
CA PHE A 68 2.30 18.89 11.64
C PHE A 68 1.00 19.40 11.01
N SER A 69 -0.08 18.60 11.06
CA SER A 69 -1.40 18.98 10.54
C SER A 69 -2.48 18.79 11.59
N LEU A 70 -3.35 19.77 11.77
CA LEU A 70 -4.48 19.72 12.71
C LEU A 70 -5.55 18.68 12.33
N PHE A 71 -5.72 18.43 11.03
CA PHE A 71 -6.65 17.45 10.51
C PHE A 71 -5.93 16.48 9.57
N GLN A 72 -6.00 15.18 9.85
CA GLN A 72 -5.45 14.16 8.98
C GLN A 72 -6.40 13.94 7.79
N ASN A 73 -5.92 14.19 6.57
CA ASN A 73 -6.64 13.84 5.34
C ASN A 73 -6.35 12.39 4.90
N ASP A 74 -6.05 11.51 5.86
CA ASP A 74 -5.71 10.11 5.61
C ASP A 74 -6.99 9.27 5.64
N GLY A 75 -7.87 9.58 4.68
CA GLY A 75 -9.16 8.93 4.53
C GLY A 75 -9.07 7.39 4.52
N ARG A 76 -10.18 6.74 4.88
CA ARG A 76 -10.30 5.27 4.83
C ARG A 76 -10.41 4.80 3.38
N THR A 77 -9.28 4.62 2.71
CA THR A 77 -9.24 3.98 1.38
C THR A 77 -9.42 2.47 1.50
N LYS A 78 -10.27 1.89 0.67
CA LYS A 78 -10.39 0.44 0.48
C LYS A 78 -10.09 0.10 -0.97
N ILE A 79 -9.38 -1.00 -1.17
CA ILE A 79 -9.12 -1.59 -2.49
C ILE A 79 -9.80 -2.94 -2.58
N ARG A 80 -9.99 -3.45 -3.79
CA ARG A 80 -10.40 -4.85 -4.03
C ARG A 80 -9.18 -5.59 -4.57
N ARG A 81 -8.76 -6.66 -3.88
CA ARG A 81 -7.62 -7.48 -4.30
C ARG A 81 -7.82 -8.94 -3.91
N GLU A 82 -7.18 -9.84 -4.63
CA GLU A 82 -7.12 -11.25 -4.27
C GLU A 82 -6.12 -11.48 -3.12
N PRO A 83 -6.24 -12.61 -2.39
CA PRO A 83 -5.21 -13.03 -1.45
C PRO A 83 -3.85 -13.12 -2.15
N LEU A 84 -2.78 -12.67 -1.47
CA LEU A 84 -1.37 -12.65 -1.94
C LEU A 84 -0.97 -11.52 -2.90
N GLU A 85 -1.89 -10.67 -3.35
CA GLU A 85 -1.57 -9.46 -4.14
C GLU A 85 -1.11 -8.29 -3.26
N GLU A 86 -0.64 -8.55 -2.04
CA GLU A 86 -0.34 -7.50 -1.07
C GLU A 86 0.81 -6.59 -1.50
N THR A 87 1.82 -7.17 -2.15
CA THR A 87 3.01 -6.48 -2.61
C THR A 87 2.86 -5.89 -4.01
N ASP A 88 1.72 -6.10 -4.66
CA ASP A 88 1.46 -5.53 -5.98
C ASP A 88 1.42 -4.00 -5.89
N PRO A 89 2.12 -3.26 -6.77
CA PRO A 89 2.12 -1.80 -6.76
C PRO A 89 0.73 -1.18 -6.83
N SER A 90 -0.24 -1.80 -7.52
CA SER A 90 -1.64 -1.33 -7.59
C SER A 90 -2.38 -1.46 -6.25
N CYS A 91 -1.87 -2.30 -5.34
CA CYS A 91 -2.44 -2.57 -4.03
C CYS A 91 -1.75 -1.79 -2.89
N ILE A 92 -0.73 -0.99 -3.22
CA ILE A 92 0.03 -0.17 -2.27
C ILE A 92 -0.45 1.29 -2.38
N LEU A 93 -0.70 1.91 -1.23
CA LEU A 93 -0.95 3.33 -1.13
C LEU A 93 0.35 4.02 -0.69
N ASP A 94 0.83 4.96 -1.52
CA ASP A 94 1.96 5.80 -1.15
C ASP A 94 1.59 6.67 0.06
N MET A 95 2.43 6.64 1.08
CA MET A 95 2.29 7.52 2.24
C MET A 95 3.03 8.85 2.05
N CYS A 96 4.03 8.89 1.18
CA CYS A 96 4.71 10.11 0.83
C CYS A 96 3.85 10.86 -0.18
N ARG A 97 2.86 11.63 0.31
CA ARG A 97 2.27 12.66 -0.55
C ARG A 97 3.40 13.59 -0.99
N PRO A 98 3.53 13.89 -2.30
CA PRO A 98 4.36 15.01 -2.73
C PRO A 98 3.94 16.23 -1.89
N MET A 99 4.89 17.06 -1.45
CA MET A 99 4.50 18.41 -1.05
C MET A 99 3.79 18.99 -2.26
N GLU A 100 2.47 19.17 -2.18
CA GLU A 100 1.78 19.98 -3.17
C GLU A 100 2.51 21.31 -3.18
N ALA A 101 3.02 21.70 -4.35
CA ALA A 101 3.58 23.02 -4.55
C ALA A 101 2.45 23.99 -4.24
N VAL A 102 2.51 24.60 -3.05
CA VAL A 102 1.63 25.68 -2.68
C VAL A 102 1.97 26.83 -3.63
N LEU A 103 1.12 27.01 -4.64
CA LEU A 103 1.06 28.24 -5.44
C LEU A 103 0.32 29.31 -4.66
#